data_AF-A0ABD1RPU6-F1
#
_entry.id   AF-A0ABD1RPU6-F1
#
_cell.length_a   1.000
_cell.length_b   1.000
_cell.length_c   1.000
_cell.angle_alpha   90.00
_cell.angle_beta   90.00
_cell.angle_gamma   90.00
#
_symmetry.space_group_name_H-M   'P 1'
#
loop_
_entity.id
_entity.type
_entity.pdbx_description
1 polymer ?
#
loop_
_entity_poly.entity_id
_entity_poly.type
_entity_poly.pdbx_seq_one_letter_code
_entity_poly.pdbx_strand_id
1 'polypeptide(L)'
;MNVEVDVPLEVVHLTDEYWTNVVSYIIDEYRHGRTPNPDVLCNTRIKFGAFMDAVGGMKFDFVASGHYARVVHVNGDKKDKPSTLELSKDIVKDQTYFLSHLSQSQLKRLIFPLGCIPKEEVRRLAQIFDLPYQDRKDSQGICFLGKIKFSEFVARHIEAEGIILEAETGDFLGKHRGFWFYTIG
;
A
#
# COMPACT_ATOMS: atom_id res chain seq x y z
N MET A 1 -8.45 31.19 -2.62
CA MET A 1 -7.26 31.36 -3.49
C MET A 1 -6.72 29.96 -3.62
N ASN A 2 -7.00 29.24 -4.71
CA ASN A 2 -6.51 27.87 -4.86
C ASN A 2 -4.98 27.92 -4.77
N VAL A 3 -4.41 27.41 -3.68
CA VAL A 3 -2.95 27.32 -3.55
C VAL A 3 -2.50 26.16 -4.42
N GLU A 4 -2.07 26.49 -5.63
CA GLU A 4 -1.22 25.58 -6.40
C GLU A 4 0.16 25.62 -5.78
N VAL A 5 0.61 24.46 -5.28
CA VAL A 5 2.00 24.30 -4.83
C VAL A 5 2.84 24.29 -6.12
N ASP A 6 3.77 25.24 -6.26
CA ASP A 6 4.63 25.42 -7.44
C ASP A 6 5.67 24.28 -7.55
N VAL A 7 5.17 23.08 -7.82
CA VAL A 7 5.92 21.83 -7.92
C VAL A 7 5.51 21.14 -9.22
N PRO A 8 6.47 20.80 -10.10
CA PRO A 8 6.18 20.09 -11.34
C PRO A 8 5.47 18.75 -11.08
N LEU A 9 4.44 18.47 -11.88
CA LEU A 9 3.75 17.18 -11.89
C LEU A 9 4.23 16.36 -13.09
N GLU A 10 4.84 15.22 -12.82
CA GLU A 10 5.20 14.22 -13.82
C GLU A 10 4.44 12.92 -13.59
N VAL A 11 4.17 12.19 -14.67
CA VAL A 11 3.39 10.95 -14.65
C VAL A 11 4.27 9.79 -15.09
N VAL A 12 4.35 8.76 -14.25
CA VAL A 12 5.03 7.51 -14.54
C VAL A 12 3.99 6.39 -14.64
N HIS A 13 3.92 5.73 -15.80
CA HIS A 13 3.04 4.59 -16.01
C HIS A 13 3.72 3.31 -15.53
N LEU A 14 3.12 2.64 -14.54
CA LEU A 14 3.64 1.39 -13.96
C LEU A 14 2.60 0.25 -14.00
N THR A 15 1.71 0.29 -15.00
CA THR A 15 0.57 -0.64 -15.08
C THR A 15 1.03 -2.09 -15.29
N ASP A 16 2.05 -2.30 -16.12
CA ASP A 16 2.57 -3.63 -16.44
C ASP A 16 3.34 -4.23 -15.26
N GLU A 17 4.14 -3.40 -14.57
CA GLU A 17 4.83 -3.76 -13.34
C GLU A 17 3.83 -4.07 -12.23
N TYR A 18 2.75 -3.29 -12.11
CA TYR A 18 1.71 -3.54 -11.14
C TYR A 18 1.00 -4.88 -11.39
N TRP A 19 0.65 -5.14 -12.65
CA TRP A 19 0.03 -6.40 -13.05
C TRP A 19 0.93 -7.60 -12.76
N THR A 20 2.20 -7.51 -13.16
CA THR A 20 3.17 -8.60 -13.04
C THR A 20 3.55 -8.85 -11.59
N ASN A 21 3.86 -7.79 -10.84
CA ASN A 21 4.48 -7.90 -9.53
C ASN A 21 3.48 -7.92 -8.38
N VAL A 22 2.24 -7.49 -8.58
CA VAL A 22 1.20 -7.49 -7.55
C VAL A 22 0.03 -8.37 -7.98
N VAL A 23 -0.70 -7.99 -9.02
CA VAL A 23 -1.97 -8.63 -9.37
C VAL A 23 -1.84 -10.12 -9.65
N SER A 24 -0.87 -10.50 -10.50
CA SER A 24 -0.67 -11.90 -10.88
C SER A 24 -0.32 -12.77 -9.68
N TYR A 25 0.53 -12.27 -8.78
CA TYR A 25 0.85 -12.95 -7.53
C TYR A 25 -0.37 -13.11 -6.63
N ILE A 26 -1.18 -12.05 -6.48
CA ILE A 26 -2.40 -12.10 -5.66
C ILE A 26 -3.37 -13.17 -6.17
N ILE A 27 -3.60 -13.22 -7.49
CA ILE A 27 -4.45 -14.23 -8.10
C ILE A 27 -3.91 -15.64 -7.83
N ASP A 28 -2.59 -15.85 -7.94
CA ASP A 28 -1.97 -17.14 -7.68
C ASP A 28 -2.11 -17.57 -6.21
N GLU A 29 -1.90 -16.67 -5.25
CA GLU A 29 -2.11 -16.94 -3.83
C GLU A 29 -3.56 -17.35 -3.54
N TYR A 30 -4.53 -16.67 -4.16
CA TYR A 30 -5.94 -17.04 -4.07
C TYR A 30 -6.24 -18.38 -4.75
N ARG A 31 -5.50 -18.82 -5.77
CA ARG A 31 -5.68 -20.18 -6.33
C ARG A 31 -5.24 -21.26 -5.33
N HIS A 32 -4.34 -20.92 -4.42
CA HIS A 32 -3.82 -21.82 -3.40
C HIS A 32 -4.53 -21.71 -2.04
N GLY A 33 -5.66 -20.99 -1.95
CA GLY A 33 -6.40 -20.88 -0.68
C GLY A 33 -5.78 -19.94 0.34
N ARG A 34 -4.85 -19.08 -0.08
CA ARG A 34 -4.22 -18.09 0.80
C ARG A 34 -4.90 -16.73 0.67
N THR A 35 -4.86 -15.94 1.75
CA THR A 35 -5.33 -14.54 1.77
C THR A 35 -4.12 -13.61 1.73
N PRO A 36 -3.67 -13.14 0.55
CA PRO A 36 -2.51 -12.28 0.45
C PRO A 36 -2.84 -10.81 0.78
N ASN A 37 -1.80 -10.02 1.08
CA ASN A 37 -1.93 -8.58 1.31
C ASN A 37 -1.35 -7.78 0.12
N PRO A 38 -2.19 -7.24 -0.79
CA PRO A 38 -1.73 -6.51 -1.97
C PRO A 38 -1.05 -5.18 -1.63
N ASP A 39 -1.38 -4.55 -0.51
CA ASP A 39 -0.85 -3.24 -0.16
C ASP A 39 0.62 -3.32 0.31
N VAL A 40 0.98 -4.38 1.05
CA VAL A 40 2.38 -4.65 1.39
C VAL A 40 3.23 -4.80 0.13
N LEU A 41 2.73 -5.57 -0.86
CA LEU A 41 3.44 -5.78 -2.12
C LEU A 41 3.48 -4.53 -3.00
N CYS A 42 2.40 -3.78 -3.06
CA CYS A 42 2.33 -2.52 -3.78
C CYS A 42 3.40 -1.53 -3.26
N ASN A 43 3.54 -1.41 -1.94
CA ASN A 43 4.56 -0.54 -1.36
C ASN A 43 5.98 -1.01 -1.73
N THR A 44 6.31 -2.28 -1.47
CA THR A 44 7.66 -2.79 -1.68
C THR A 44 8.04 -2.92 -3.16
N ARG A 45 7.12 -3.35 -4.03
CA ARG A 45 7.43 -3.67 -5.44
C ARG A 45 7.12 -2.54 -6.40
N ILE A 46 6.16 -1.68 -6.08
CA ILE A 46 5.71 -0.61 -7.00
C ILE A 46 6.13 0.76 -6.49
N LYS A 47 5.56 1.24 -5.37
CA LYS A 47 5.80 2.61 -4.89
C LYS A 47 7.26 2.89 -4.56
N PHE A 48 7.94 1.91 -3.98
CA PHE A 48 9.34 2.01 -3.58
C PHE A 48 10.24 1.01 -4.31
N GLY A 49 9.70 0.32 -5.32
CA GLY A 49 10.44 -0.55 -6.24
C GLY A 49 10.46 0.08 -7.63
N ALA A 50 9.56 -0.38 -8.49
CA ALA A 50 9.46 0.05 -9.89
C ALA A 50 9.43 1.58 -10.08
N PHE A 51 8.75 2.34 -9.19
CA PHE A 51 8.78 3.79 -9.24
C PHE A 51 10.19 4.36 -9.02
N MET A 52 10.90 3.87 -7.99
CA MET A 52 12.26 4.30 -7.68
C MET A 52 13.27 3.92 -8.76
N ASP A 53 13.03 2.81 -9.46
CA ASP A 53 13.82 2.39 -10.61
C ASP A 53 13.56 3.30 -11.81
N ALA A 54 12.29 3.61 -12.10
CA ALA A 54 11.89 4.49 -13.19
C ALA A 54 12.45 5.91 -13.03
N VAL A 55 12.47 6.45 -11.81
CA VAL A 55 13.03 7.78 -11.52
C VAL A 55 14.52 7.74 -11.13
N GLY A 56 15.16 6.58 -11.14
CA GLY A 56 16.53 6.39 -10.66
C GLY A 56 17.58 7.16 -11.47
N GLY A 57 17.29 7.48 -12.73
CA GLY A 57 18.15 8.32 -13.58
C GLY A 57 18.08 9.82 -13.26
N MET A 58 17.12 10.25 -12.44
CA MET A 58 16.94 11.64 -12.06
C MET A 58 17.69 11.94 -10.76
N LYS A 59 18.10 13.20 -10.59
CA LYS A 59 18.86 13.65 -9.40
C LYS A 59 17.89 14.01 -8.27
N PHE A 60 17.55 13.01 -7.44
CA PHE A 60 16.78 13.23 -6.20
C PHE A 60 17.48 12.57 -5.01
N ASP A 61 17.50 13.27 -3.87
CA ASP A 61 18.07 12.73 -2.63
C ASP A 61 17.12 11.76 -1.93
N PHE A 62 15.81 12.08 -1.93
CA PHE A 62 14.79 11.30 -1.24
C PHE A 62 13.48 11.24 -2.05
N VAL A 63 12.71 10.17 -1.81
CA VAL A 63 11.32 10.02 -2.24
C VAL A 63 10.41 10.24 -1.03
N ALA A 64 9.50 11.20 -1.16
CA ALA A 64 8.49 11.46 -0.15
C ALA A 64 7.17 10.76 -0.49
N SER A 65 6.46 10.29 0.53
CA SER A 65 5.08 9.84 0.36
C SER A 65 4.22 10.20 1.57
N GLY A 66 2.90 10.25 1.36
CA GLY A 66 1.92 10.54 2.40
C GLY A 66 1.64 9.39 3.36
N HIS A 67 2.57 8.44 3.53
CA HIS A 67 2.38 7.37 4.50
C HIS A 67 2.51 7.89 5.93
N TYR A 68 1.67 7.37 6.82
CA TYR A 68 1.74 7.58 8.26
C TYR A 68 2.72 6.57 8.84
N ALA A 69 4.00 6.86 8.72
CA ALA A 69 5.11 6.12 9.31
C ALA A 69 6.29 7.09 9.46
N ARG A 70 7.33 6.71 10.20
CA ARG A 70 8.53 7.53 10.35
C ARG A 70 9.74 6.76 9.85
N VAL A 71 10.63 7.44 9.14
CA VAL A 71 11.96 6.91 8.82
C VAL A 71 12.99 7.70 9.61
N VAL A 72 13.82 7.00 10.37
CA VAL A 72 14.92 7.60 11.12
C VAL A 72 16.23 7.21 10.46
N HIS A 73 16.90 8.20 9.89
CA HIS A 73 18.27 8.07 9.39
C HIS A 73 19.24 8.39 10.52
N VAL A 74 20.25 7.55 10.73
CA VAL A 74 21.26 7.80 11.75
C VAL A 74 22.25 8.86 11.25
N ASN A 75 22.32 10.00 11.94
CA ASN A 75 23.29 11.05 11.65
C ASN A 75 24.72 10.62 12.03
N GLY A 76 25.70 10.87 11.14
CA GLY A 76 27.14 10.66 11.35
C GLY A 76 27.88 10.39 10.04
N ASP A 77 29.22 10.54 10.03
CA ASP A 77 30.10 10.45 8.85
C ASP A 77 30.09 9.12 8.08
N LYS A 78 29.28 8.14 8.50
CA LYS A 78 29.20 6.81 7.87
C LYS A 78 27.87 6.65 7.14
N LYS A 79 27.91 6.82 5.81
CA LYS A 79 26.79 6.53 4.87
C LYS A 79 26.22 5.10 4.97
N ASP A 80 26.92 4.20 5.67
CA ASP A 80 26.54 2.78 5.76
C ASP A 80 25.54 2.44 6.87
N LYS A 81 25.26 3.33 7.82
CA LYS A 81 24.33 3.02 8.91
C LYS A 81 22.92 2.70 8.40
N PRO A 82 22.22 1.71 8.97
CA PRO A 82 20.85 1.37 8.58
C PRO A 82 19.89 2.50 8.95
N SER A 83 18.82 2.63 8.17
CA SER A 83 17.67 3.48 8.51
C SER A 83 16.59 2.63 9.18
N THR A 84 15.89 3.21 10.15
CA THR A 84 14.85 2.51 10.91
C THR A 84 13.48 2.98 10.47
N LEU A 85 12.56 2.03 10.25
CA LEU A 85 11.13 2.30 10.11
C LEU A 85 10.51 2.32 11.51
N GLU A 86 9.91 3.43 11.89
CA GLU A 86 9.27 3.65 13.19
C GLU A 86 7.78 3.94 13.02
N LEU A 87 7.01 3.65 14.08
CA LEU A 87 5.60 4.00 14.18
C LEU A 87 5.39 5.51 14.00
N SER A 88 4.28 5.86 13.36
CA SER A 88 3.75 7.21 13.33
C SER A 88 3.37 7.68 14.73
N LYS A 89 3.37 9.01 14.92
CA LYS A 89 2.78 9.60 16.14
C LYS A 89 1.26 9.40 16.21
N ASP A 90 0.61 9.20 15.07
CA ASP A 90 -0.80 8.85 14.98
C ASP A 90 -0.94 7.32 14.88
N ILE A 91 -1.06 6.66 16.03
CA ILE A 91 -1.13 5.19 16.10
C ILE A 91 -2.38 4.64 15.40
N VAL A 92 -3.48 5.39 15.38
CA VAL A 92 -4.72 4.96 14.71
C VAL A 92 -4.54 4.93 13.19
N LYS A 93 -3.70 5.83 12.67
CA LYS A 93 -3.41 5.95 11.25
C LYS A 93 -2.10 5.30 10.84
N ASP A 94 -1.38 4.65 11.76
CA ASP A 94 -0.08 4.04 11.49
C ASP A 94 -0.14 3.05 10.31
N GLN A 95 0.85 3.15 9.42
CA GLN A 95 0.96 2.34 8.21
C GLN A 95 2.25 1.54 8.14
N THR A 96 3.01 1.43 9.24
CA THR A 96 4.28 0.67 9.25
C THR A 96 4.07 -0.80 8.90
N TYR A 97 2.93 -1.38 9.26
CA TYR A 97 2.55 -2.74 8.88
C TYR A 97 2.62 -2.94 7.35
N PHE A 98 2.08 -2.01 6.57
CA PHE A 98 2.08 -2.07 5.11
C PHE A 98 3.46 -1.77 4.49
N LEU A 99 4.40 -1.28 5.29
CA LEU A 99 5.77 -0.92 4.90
C LEU A 99 6.81 -1.91 5.44
N SER A 100 6.36 -2.98 6.11
CA SER A 100 7.21 -3.95 6.81
C SER A 100 8.20 -4.71 5.91
N HIS A 101 7.91 -4.81 4.60
CA HIS A 101 8.75 -5.50 3.62
C HIS A 101 9.76 -4.57 2.92
N LEU A 102 9.94 -3.33 3.38
CA LEU A 102 10.93 -2.44 2.77
C LEU A 102 12.36 -2.87 3.10
N SER A 103 13.21 -2.89 2.08
CA SER A 103 14.63 -3.15 2.25
C SER A 103 15.37 -1.92 2.78
N GLN A 104 16.60 -2.11 3.25
CA GLN A 104 17.46 -0.98 3.63
C GLN A 104 17.83 -0.08 2.45
N SER A 105 17.98 -0.63 1.24
CA SER A 105 18.25 0.18 0.05
C SER A 105 17.06 1.09 -0.29
N GLN A 106 15.83 0.62 -0.05
CA GLN A 106 14.62 1.42 -0.17
C GLN A 106 14.56 2.45 0.96
N LEU A 107 14.54 2.01 2.22
CA LEU A 107 14.38 2.88 3.40
C LEU A 107 15.36 4.05 3.46
N LYS A 108 16.62 3.86 3.07
CA LYS A 108 17.64 4.92 3.06
C LYS A 108 17.30 6.11 2.16
N ARG A 109 16.39 5.93 1.21
CA ARG A 109 15.97 6.96 0.25
C ARG A 109 14.56 7.48 0.51
N LEU A 110 13.91 7.11 1.62
CA LEU A 110 12.52 7.48 1.89
C LEU A 110 12.38 8.50 3.01
N ILE A 111 11.44 9.43 2.84
CA ILE A 111 10.94 10.29 3.90
C ILE A 111 9.41 10.24 3.96
N PHE A 112 8.85 10.31 5.16
CA PHE A 112 7.41 10.26 5.40
C PHE A 112 6.97 11.47 6.23
N PRO A 113 6.66 12.61 5.59
CA PRO A 113 6.39 13.87 6.30
C PRO A 113 5.19 13.80 7.25
N LEU A 114 4.20 12.97 6.94
CA LEU A 114 2.98 12.85 7.73
C LEU A 114 3.16 12.01 9.01
N GLY A 115 4.25 11.26 9.15
CA GLY A 115 4.51 10.42 10.32
C GLY A 115 4.63 11.16 11.66
N CYS A 116 4.82 12.48 11.61
CA CYS A 116 5.03 13.32 12.79
C CYS A 116 3.81 14.16 13.19
N ILE A 117 2.71 14.09 12.44
CA ILE A 117 1.53 14.93 12.64
C ILE A 117 0.25 14.10 12.63
N PRO A 118 -0.70 14.33 13.56
CA PRO A 118 -1.99 13.65 13.55
C PRO A 118 -2.79 13.95 12.28
N LYS A 119 -3.66 13.01 11.88
CA LYS A 119 -4.50 13.19 10.68
C LYS A 119 -5.39 14.43 10.75
N GLU A 120 -5.92 14.75 11.93
CA GLU A 120 -6.72 15.96 12.12
C GLU A 120 -5.92 17.24 11.87
N GLU A 121 -4.65 17.25 12.25
CA GLU A 121 -3.75 18.36 11.97
C GLU A 121 -3.46 18.48 10.47
N VAL A 122 -3.27 17.35 9.77
CA VAL A 122 -3.13 17.35 8.30
C VAL A 122 -4.36 17.95 7.62
N ARG A 123 -5.57 17.60 8.08
CA ARG A 123 -6.83 18.16 7.55
C ARG A 123 -6.92 19.66 7.83
N ARG A 124 -6.59 20.10 9.04
CA ARG A 124 -6.57 21.52 9.42
C ARG A 124 -5.59 22.31 8.55
N LEU A 125 -4.38 21.80 8.36
CA LEU A 125 -3.37 22.42 7.49
C LEU A 125 -3.86 22.49 6.04
N ALA A 126 -4.46 21.42 5.52
CA ALA A 126 -5.01 21.42 4.16
C ALA A 126 -6.09 22.51 3.98
N GLN A 127 -6.92 22.75 5.00
CA GLN A 127 -7.90 23.84 5.02
C GLN A 127 -7.27 25.23 5.09
N ILE A 128 -6.28 25.41 5.97
CA ILE A 128 -5.54 26.67 6.12
C ILE A 128 -4.85 27.05 4.81
N PHE A 129 -4.28 26.05 4.11
CA PHE A 129 -3.61 26.24 2.83
C PHE A 129 -4.57 26.21 1.63
N ASP A 130 -5.88 26.13 1.81
CA ASP A 130 -6.89 26.12 0.72
C ASP A 130 -6.53 25.10 -0.38
N LEU A 131 -6.13 23.89 0.01
CA LEU A 131 -5.72 22.84 -0.92
C LEU A 131 -6.96 22.23 -1.60
N PRO A 132 -6.92 21.96 -2.92
CA PRO A 132 -8.10 21.54 -3.68
C PRO A 132 -8.70 20.19 -3.24
N TYR A 133 -7.97 19.40 -2.46
CA TYR A 133 -8.36 18.09 -1.95
C TYR A 133 -8.60 18.06 -0.43
N GLN A 134 -8.74 19.21 0.21
CA GLN A 134 -8.95 19.34 1.67
C GLN A 134 -10.16 18.54 2.21
N ASP A 135 -11.23 18.42 1.43
CA ASP A 135 -12.47 17.71 1.81
C ASP A 135 -12.54 16.27 1.32
N ARG A 136 -11.47 15.77 0.66
CA ARG A 136 -11.46 14.42 0.11
C ARG A 136 -11.49 13.38 1.25
N LYS A 137 -12.37 12.39 1.12
CA LYS A 137 -12.39 11.23 2.02
C LYS A 137 -11.15 10.36 1.82
N ASP A 138 -10.71 9.72 2.90
CA ASP A 138 -9.61 8.75 2.83
C ASP A 138 -10.00 7.60 1.89
N SER A 139 -9.06 7.18 1.04
CA SER A 139 -9.25 6.01 0.18
C SER A 139 -9.44 4.76 1.04
N GLN A 140 -10.43 3.95 0.71
CA GLN A 140 -10.67 2.63 1.31
C GLN A 140 -10.57 1.57 0.23
N GLY A 141 -10.07 0.39 0.60
CA GLY A 141 -9.88 -0.73 -0.32
C GLY A 141 -8.57 -0.67 -1.11
N ILE A 142 -8.44 -1.59 -2.06
CA ILE A 142 -7.20 -1.86 -2.78
C ILE A 142 -6.98 -0.80 -3.88
N CYS A 143 -5.78 -0.20 -3.87
CA CYS A 143 -5.42 1.02 -4.61
C CYS A 143 -5.85 1.07 -6.10
N PHE A 144 -5.76 -0.03 -6.84
CA PHE A 144 -5.93 -0.06 -8.30
C PHE A 144 -7.34 -0.39 -8.79
N LEU A 145 -8.21 -0.91 -7.92
CA LEU A 145 -9.51 -1.43 -8.36
C LEU A 145 -10.55 -0.33 -8.58
N GLY A 146 -10.29 0.88 -8.08
CA GLY A 146 -11.21 1.99 -8.15
C GLY A 146 -12.56 1.63 -7.55
N LYS A 147 -13.58 1.46 -8.41
CA LYS A 147 -14.97 1.14 -8.01
C LYS A 147 -15.32 -0.34 -8.08
N ILE A 148 -14.45 -1.18 -8.66
CA ILE A 148 -14.70 -2.61 -8.81
C ILE A 148 -14.46 -3.31 -7.47
N LYS A 149 -15.37 -4.21 -7.07
CA LYS A 149 -15.16 -5.03 -5.87
C LYS A 149 -14.04 -6.03 -6.14
N PHE A 150 -13.12 -6.18 -5.19
CA PHE A 150 -12.03 -7.15 -5.31
C PHE A 150 -12.52 -8.57 -5.56
N SER A 151 -13.62 -8.96 -4.91
CA SER A 151 -14.23 -10.26 -5.09
C SER A 151 -14.75 -10.52 -6.52
N GLU A 152 -15.31 -9.49 -7.18
CA GLU A 152 -15.70 -9.56 -8.59
C GLU A 152 -14.50 -9.62 -9.52
N PHE A 153 -13.40 -8.96 -9.16
CA PHE A 153 -12.15 -9.02 -9.90
C PHE A 153 -11.54 -10.43 -9.86
N VAL A 154 -11.45 -11.04 -8.67
CA VAL A 154 -10.88 -12.40 -8.52
C VAL A 154 -11.76 -13.46 -9.20
N ALA A 155 -13.08 -13.33 -9.12
CA ALA A 155 -14.02 -14.27 -9.75
C ALA A 155 -13.88 -14.36 -11.29
N ARG A 156 -13.26 -13.37 -11.94
CA ARG A 156 -12.96 -13.42 -13.39
C ARG A 156 -11.74 -14.30 -13.72
N HIS A 157 -10.93 -14.65 -12.72
CA HIS A 157 -9.64 -15.33 -12.90
C HIS A 157 -9.57 -16.71 -12.22
N ILE A 158 -10.52 -17.00 -11.33
CA ILE A 158 -10.59 -18.22 -10.53
C ILE A 158 -12.04 -18.67 -10.45
N GLU A 159 -12.30 -19.94 -10.78
CA GLU A 159 -13.59 -20.61 -10.62
C GLU A 159 -13.35 -21.98 -9.95
N ALA A 160 -13.98 -22.23 -8.80
CA ALA A 160 -13.83 -23.39 -7.94
C ALA A 160 -14.95 -23.38 -6.88
N GLU A 161 -16.17 -23.68 -7.32
CA GLU A 161 -17.24 -24.02 -6.38
C GLU A 161 -16.88 -25.29 -5.59
N GLY A 162 -17.39 -25.41 -4.38
CA GLY A 162 -17.05 -26.52 -3.49
C GLY A 162 -18.07 -26.71 -2.38
N ILE A 163 -17.85 -27.73 -1.54
CA ILE A 163 -18.70 -28.03 -0.38
C ILE A 163 -18.13 -27.40 0.88
N ILE A 164 -19.02 -27.08 1.81
CA ILE A 164 -18.69 -26.63 3.16
C ILE A 164 -19.00 -27.78 4.10
N LEU A 165 -18.03 -28.14 4.93
CA LEU A 165 -18.15 -29.19 5.92
C LEU A 165 -17.92 -28.62 7.32
N GLU A 166 -18.60 -29.19 8.30
CA GLU A 166 -18.24 -29.02 9.71
C GLU A 166 -16.89 -29.73 9.95
N ALA A 167 -15.99 -29.09 10.70
CA ALA A 167 -14.59 -29.53 10.77
C ALA A 167 -14.39 -30.77 11.66
N GLU A 168 -15.20 -30.95 12.70
CA GLU A 168 -15.10 -32.04 13.67
C GLU A 168 -15.92 -33.28 13.25
N THR A 169 -17.13 -33.07 12.75
CA THR A 169 -18.08 -34.12 12.38
C THR A 169 -17.98 -34.51 10.90
N GLY A 170 -17.50 -33.60 10.05
CA GLY A 170 -17.54 -33.77 8.60
C GLY A 170 -18.94 -33.60 8.01
N ASP A 171 -19.91 -33.10 8.79
CA ASP A 171 -21.27 -32.91 8.33
C ASP A 171 -21.33 -31.90 7.19
N PHE A 172 -22.14 -32.19 6.18
CA PHE A 172 -22.37 -31.29 5.07
C PHE A 172 -23.18 -30.06 5.52
N LEU A 173 -22.60 -28.87 5.37
CA LEU A 173 -23.22 -27.60 5.74
C LEU A 173 -23.74 -26.81 4.53
N GLY A 174 -23.28 -27.12 3.32
CA GLY A 174 -23.72 -26.43 2.11
C GLY A 174 -22.65 -26.37 1.02
N LYS A 175 -22.82 -25.45 0.07
CA LYS A 175 -21.86 -25.18 -1.01
C LYS A 175 -21.37 -23.74 -0.94
N HIS A 176 -20.10 -23.52 -1.30
CA HIS A 176 -19.52 -22.20 -1.47
C HIS A 176 -19.33 -21.86 -2.96
N ARG A 177 -19.36 -20.56 -3.27
CA ARG A 177 -19.17 -20.04 -4.64
C ARG A 177 -17.69 -19.85 -5.03
N GLY A 178 -16.77 -20.17 -4.12
CA GLY A 178 -15.33 -20.03 -4.29
C GLY A 178 -14.68 -19.78 -2.94
N PHE A 179 -13.64 -20.54 -2.57
CA PHE A 179 -13.03 -20.38 -1.25
C PHE A 179 -12.31 -19.03 -1.09
N TRP A 180 -11.92 -18.36 -2.18
CA TRP A 180 -11.31 -17.01 -2.16
C TRP A 180 -12.29 -15.89 -1.75
N PHE A 181 -13.59 -16.17 -1.59
CA PHE A 181 -14.53 -15.22 -0.99
C PHE A 181 -14.47 -15.21 0.55
N TYR A 182 -13.69 -16.12 1.13
CA TYR A 182 -13.62 -16.35 2.57
C TYR A 182 -12.17 -16.21 3.05
N THR A 183 -12.02 -15.88 4.32
CA THR A 183 -10.74 -15.90 5.03
C THR A 183 -11.00 -16.50 6.41
N ILE A 184 -9.97 -17.00 7.07
CA ILE A 184 -10.08 -17.57 8.42
C ILE A 184 -10.51 -16.46 9.40
N GLY A 185 -11.55 -16.72 10.19
CA GLY A 185 -12.12 -15.81 11.20
C GLY A 185 -13.63 -15.71 11.09
#